data_AF-A0AAW0VS21-F1
#
_entry.id   AF-A0AAW0VS21-F1
#
_cell.length_a   1.000
_cell.length_b   1.000
_cell.length_c   1.000
_cell.angle_alpha   90.00
_cell.angle_beta   90.00
_cell.angle_gamma   90.00
#
_symmetry.space_group_name_H-M   'P 1'
#
loop_
_entity.id
_entity.type
_entity.pdbx_description
1 polymer ?
#
loop_
_entity_poly.entity_id
_entity_poly.type
_entity_poly.pdbx_seq_one_letter_code
_entity_poly.pdbx_strand_id
1 'polypeptide(L)'
;AEMDEVLDVMGSKMRVAPTEQRVSVLDSLSQLFSVPVEYQTDDLTGLLELWWASVGGTTLEKVVAVARQPFTDLHCAALGVINSLASMPWGQRLIYHEPGLIEYILDRTTESDRLGKEAKWTLVETLVKSPSASNIFTENHMVQLEKFYQQGPFYIEAQVEVALDG
;
A
#
# COMPACT_ATOMS: atom_id res chain seq x y z
N ALA A 1 -9.55 4.71 24.66
CA ALA A 1 -9.24 5.96 25.39
C ALA A 1 -7.78 6.36 25.17
N GLU A 2 -6.79 5.68 25.76
CA GLU A 2 -5.37 6.04 25.56
C GLU A 2 -4.87 5.72 24.13
N MET A 3 -5.19 4.53 23.59
CA MET A 3 -4.77 4.17 22.23
C MET A 3 -5.41 5.08 21.17
N ASP A 4 -6.69 5.41 21.31
CA ASP A 4 -7.39 6.30 20.37
C ASP A 4 -6.76 7.70 20.35
N GLU A 5 -6.32 8.23 21.50
CA GLU A 5 -5.62 9.51 21.59
C GLU A 5 -4.26 9.45 20.89
N VAL A 6 -3.51 8.36 21.07
CA VAL A 6 -2.22 8.16 20.36
C VAL A 6 -2.45 8.09 18.85
N LEU A 7 -3.44 7.34 18.39
CA LEU A 7 -3.75 7.19 16.97
C LEU A 7 -4.25 8.49 16.34
N ASP A 8 -5.01 9.31 17.09
CA ASP A 8 -5.41 10.65 16.66
C ASP A 8 -4.20 11.57 16.46
N VAL A 9 -3.26 11.58 17.43
CA VAL A 9 -2.02 12.35 17.35
C VAL A 9 -1.15 11.88 16.18
N MET A 10 -1.03 10.57 15.96
CA MET A 10 -0.31 10.02 14.80
C MET A 10 -0.97 10.47 13.50
N GLY A 11 -2.29 10.31 13.35
CA GLY A 11 -3.01 10.75 12.15
C GLY A 11 -2.86 12.24 11.88
N SER A 12 -2.87 13.07 12.92
CA SER A 12 -2.62 14.52 12.80
C SER A 12 -1.19 14.81 12.33
N LYS A 13 -0.17 14.23 12.98
CA LYS A 13 1.25 14.43 12.62
C LYS A 13 1.57 13.96 11.20
N MET A 14 0.99 12.86 10.76
CA MET A 14 1.15 12.35 9.39
C MET A 14 0.80 13.40 8.31
N ARG A 15 -0.11 14.34 8.62
CA ARG A 15 -0.58 15.37 7.68
C ARG A 15 0.20 16.67 7.76
N VAL A 16 0.51 17.14 8.98
CA VAL A 16 0.98 18.53 9.20
C VAL A 16 2.43 18.64 9.68
N ALA A 17 3.04 17.54 10.11
CA ALA A 17 4.40 17.59 10.64
C ALA A 17 5.46 17.79 9.54
N PRO A 18 6.70 18.15 9.89
CA PRO A 18 7.82 18.12 8.95
C PRO A 18 8.03 16.73 8.34
N THR A 19 8.62 16.67 7.14
CA THR A 19 8.81 15.44 6.34
C THR A 19 9.34 14.26 7.16
N GLU A 20 10.45 14.43 7.89
CA GLU A 20 11.06 13.35 8.68
C GLU A 20 10.10 12.78 9.75
N GLN A 21 9.32 13.65 10.39
CA GLN A 21 8.32 13.22 11.38
C GLN A 21 7.16 12.50 10.71
N ARG A 22 6.74 12.96 9.52
CA ARG A 22 5.69 12.28 8.74
C ARG A 22 6.13 10.87 8.33
N VAL A 23 7.37 10.73 7.84
CA VAL A 23 7.98 9.42 7.53
C VAL A 23 7.97 8.52 8.77
N SER A 24 8.49 9.01 9.90
CA SER A 24 8.53 8.24 11.16
C SER A 24 7.14 7.80 11.64
N VAL A 25 6.12 8.65 11.49
CA VAL A 25 4.74 8.29 11.82
C VAL A 25 4.17 7.24 10.87
N LEU A 26 4.40 7.38 9.56
CA LEU A 26 3.98 6.38 8.58
C LEU A 26 4.63 5.01 8.85
N ASP A 27 5.93 5.00 9.14
CA ASP A 27 6.65 3.77 9.49
C ASP A 27 6.13 3.14 10.78
N SER A 28 5.74 3.96 11.76
CA SER A 28 5.13 3.49 13.01
C SER A 28 3.74 2.89 12.78
N LEU A 29 2.93 3.51 11.91
CA LEU A 29 1.63 2.95 11.51
C LEU A 29 1.81 1.65 10.75
N SER A 30 2.74 1.59 9.80
CA SER A 30 3.09 0.37 9.06
C SER A 30 3.45 -0.77 10.01
N GLN A 31 4.28 -0.50 11.02
CA GLN A 31 4.64 -1.49 12.03
C GLN A 31 3.45 -1.92 12.90
N LEU A 32 2.60 -0.97 13.32
CA LEU A 32 1.41 -1.25 14.13
C LEU A 32 0.43 -2.19 13.42
N PHE A 33 0.24 -1.99 12.12
CA PHE A 33 -0.70 -2.78 11.30
C PHE A 33 -0.05 -4.01 10.65
N SER A 34 1.25 -4.25 10.88
CA SER A 34 1.94 -5.41 10.35
C SER A 34 1.78 -6.62 11.28
N VAL A 35 0.93 -7.56 10.86
CA VAL A 35 0.73 -8.85 11.56
C VAL A 35 1.01 -9.98 10.59
N PRO A 36 1.99 -10.88 10.89
CA PRO A 36 2.24 -12.06 10.07
C PRO A 36 0.97 -12.91 9.92
N VAL A 37 0.73 -13.45 8.72
CA VAL A 37 -0.52 -14.15 8.36
C VAL A 37 -0.81 -15.30 9.33
N GLU A 38 0.22 -15.99 9.81
CA GLU A 38 0.12 -17.08 10.79
C GLU A 38 -0.39 -16.66 12.17
N TYR A 39 -0.32 -15.37 12.50
CA TYR A 39 -0.81 -14.79 13.76
C TYR A 39 -2.10 -14.00 13.60
N GLN A 40 -2.62 -13.88 12.38
CA GLN A 40 -3.88 -13.20 12.14
C GLN A 40 -5.06 -14.05 12.62
N THR A 41 -5.83 -13.48 13.55
CA THR A 41 -7.15 -14.00 13.96
C THR A 41 -8.22 -12.99 13.63
N ASP A 42 -9.48 -13.42 13.54
CA ASP A 42 -10.61 -12.52 13.27
C ASP A 42 -10.71 -11.41 14.34
N ASP A 43 -10.51 -11.75 15.62
CA ASP A 43 -10.53 -10.77 16.71
C ASP A 43 -9.39 -9.74 16.60
N LEU A 44 -8.17 -10.18 16.30
CA LEU A 44 -7.01 -9.29 16.16
C LEU A 44 -7.16 -8.37 14.94
N THR A 45 -7.53 -8.94 13.80
CA THR A 45 -7.72 -8.16 12.57
C THR A 45 -8.90 -7.20 12.70
N GLY A 46 -9.98 -7.59 13.38
CA GLY A 46 -11.11 -6.72 13.70
C GLY A 46 -10.73 -5.58 14.66
N LEU A 47 -9.88 -5.84 15.66
CA LEU A 47 -9.34 -4.79 16.54
C LEU A 47 -8.51 -3.78 15.74
N LEU A 48 -7.66 -4.25 14.83
CA LEU A 48 -6.86 -3.37 13.96
C LEU A 48 -7.74 -2.57 13.02
N GLU A 49 -8.83 -3.13 12.49
CA GLU A 49 -9.80 -2.38 11.68
C GLU A 49 -10.45 -1.24 12.47
N LEU A 50 -10.80 -1.48 13.74
CA LEU A 50 -11.31 -0.44 14.63
C LEU A 50 -10.26 0.64 14.91
N TRP A 51 -9.01 0.25 15.17
CA TRP A 51 -7.92 1.19 15.38
C TRP A 51 -7.62 2.03 14.15
N TRP A 52 -7.68 1.44 12.95
CA TRP A 52 -7.53 2.18 11.70
C TRP A 52 -8.54 3.32 11.59
N ALA A 53 -9.81 3.05 11.94
CA ALA A 53 -10.85 4.09 11.97
C ALA A 53 -10.56 5.21 12.99
N SER A 54 -9.80 4.92 14.05
CA SER A 54 -9.35 5.88 15.07
C SER A 54 -8.09 6.68 14.69
N VAL A 55 -7.44 6.44 13.53
CA VAL A 55 -6.21 7.17 13.12
C VAL A 55 -6.52 8.61 12.67
N GLY A 56 -6.99 9.46 13.59
CA GLY A 56 -7.15 10.91 13.43
C GLY A 56 -7.84 11.37 12.14
N GLY A 57 -8.90 10.67 11.73
CA GLY A 57 -9.62 10.94 10.48
C GLY A 57 -8.84 10.63 9.20
N THR A 58 -7.78 9.82 9.29
CA THR A 58 -7.03 9.32 8.14
C THR A 58 -7.88 8.31 7.37
N THR A 59 -7.79 8.37 6.05
CA THR A 59 -8.43 7.44 5.12
C THR A 59 -7.35 6.83 4.24
N LEU A 60 -7.65 5.72 3.56
CA LEU A 60 -6.72 5.14 2.60
C LEU A 60 -6.36 6.15 1.50
N GLU A 61 -7.34 6.86 0.96
CA GLU A 61 -7.17 8.01 0.04
C GLU A 61 -6.07 8.98 0.49
N LYS A 62 -6.05 9.37 1.77
CA LYS A 62 -5.04 10.30 2.31
C LYS A 62 -3.65 9.69 2.31
N VAL A 63 -3.52 8.40 2.60
CA VAL A 63 -2.23 7.69 2.52
C VAL A 63 -1.79 7.55 1.06
N VAL A 64 -2.70 7.23 0.14
CA VAL A 64 -2.44 7.18 -1.30
C VAL A 64 -1.99 8.54 -1.84
N ALA A 65 -2.58 9.63 -1.36
CA ALA A 65 -2.16 10.98 -1.73
C ALA A 65 -0.71 11.28 -1.28
N VAL A 66 -0.25 10.71 -0.16
CA VAL A 66 1.16 10.78 0.26
C VAL A 66 2.03 9.86 -0.60
N ALA A 67 1.57 8.64 -0.89
CA ALA A 67 2.28 7.72 -1.78
C ALA A 67 2.53 8.34 -3.17
N ARG A 68 1.65 9.20 -3.68
CA ARG A 68 1.84 9.85 -4.98
C ARG A 68 2.80 11.06 -4.96
N GLN A 69 3.37 11.44 -3.81
CA GLN A 69 4.28 12.58 -3.72
C GLN A 69 5.67 12.23 -4.27
N PRO A 70 6.36 13.16 -4.96
CA PRO A 70 7.69 12.93 -5.53
C PRO A 70 8.80 13.04 -4.48
N PHE A 71 8.61 12.43 -3.31
CA PHE A 71 9.56 12.38 -2.20
C PHE A 71 9.74 10.92 -1.80
N THR A 72 10.83 10.29 -2.22
CA THR A 72 11.06 8.84 -2.08
C THR A 72 10.77 8.32 -0.67
N ASP A 73 11.27 8.97 0.38
CA ASP A 73 11.06 8.51 1.76
C ASP A 73 9.58 8.53 2.17
N LEU A 74 8.84 9.59 1.84
CA LEU A 74 7.40 9.69 2.13
C LEU A 74 6.59 8.72 1.27
N HIS A 75 6.94 8.61 -0.01
CA HIS A 75 6.33 7.69 -0.96
C HIS A 75 6.44 6.25 -0.45
N CYS A 76 7.66 5.80 -0.13
CA CYS A 76 7.92 4.46 0.36
C CYS A 76 7.27 4.19 1.72
N ALA A 77 7.32 5.14 2.66
CA ALA A 77 6.69 4.99 3.97
C ALA A 77 5.16 4.86 3.84
N ALA A 78 4.53 5.63 2.95
CA ALA A 78 3.10 5.52 2.68
C ALA A 78 2.73 4.19 2.01
N LEU A 79 3.52 3.73 1.02
CA LEU A 79 3.35 2.39 0.46
C LEU A 79 3.52 1.28 1.52
N GLY A 80 4.40 1.48 2.49
CA GLY A 80 4.57 0.59 3.64
C GLY A 80 3.29 0.44 4.46
N VAL A 81 2.61 1.55 4.77
CA VAL A 81 1.29 1.51 5.42
C VAL A 81 0.29 0.73 4.57
N ILE A 82 0.17 1.06 3.27
CA ILE A 82 -0.77 0.35 2.37
C ILE A 82 -0.46 -1.16 2.34
N ASN A 83 0.82 -1.55 2.31
CA ASN A 83 1.27 -2.93 2.34
C ASN A 83 0.89 -3.65 3.63
N SER A 84 1.06 -3.01 4.79
CA SER A 84 0.65 -3.60 6.08
C SER A 84 -0.85 -3.93 6.08
N LEU A 85 -1.68 -3.03 5.55
CA LEU A 85 -3.12 -3.22 5.41
C LEU A 85 -3.46 -4.32 4.39
N ALA A 86 -2.73 -4.39 3.27
CA ALA A 86 -2.95 -5.35 2.19
C ALA A 86 -2.84 -6.82 2.63
N SER A 87 -2.16 -7.08 3.75
CA SER A 87 -2.05 -8.44 4.32
C SER A 87 -3.38 -8.96 4.91
N MET A 88 -4.32 -8.07 5.24
CA MET A 88 -5.57 -8.39 5.93
C MET A 88 -6.80 -8.23 5.02
N PRO A 89 -7.84 -9.08 5.16
CA PRO A 89 -9.04 -9.01 4.30
C PRO A 89 -9.75 -7.65 4.30
N TRP A 90 -9.83 -6.97 5.44
CA TRP A 90 -10.46 -5.64 5.49
C TRP A 90 -9.62 -4.56 4.81
N GLY A 91 -8.28 -4.62 4.93
CA GLY A 91 -7.39 -3.70 4.24
C GLY A 91 -7.40 -3.92 2.72
N GLN A 92 -7.52 -5.17 2.27
CA GLN A 92 -7.75 -5.49 0.87
C GLN A 92 -9.06 -4.91 0.34
N ARG A 93 -10.15 -4.94 1.12
CA ARG A 93 -11.41 -4.27 0.75
C ARG A 93 -11.23 -2.76 0.63
N LEU A 94 -10.47 -2.13 1.54
CA LEU A 94 -10.13 -0.71 1.41
C LEU A 94 -9.40 -0.44 0.08
N ILE A 95 -8.39 -1.26 -0.25
CA ILE A 95 -7.62 -1.13 -1.50
C ILE A 95 -8.52 -1.32 -2.72
N TYR A 96 -9.38 -2.34 -2.72
CA TYR A 96 -10.32 -2.61 -3.80
C TYR A 96 -11.30 -1.46 -4.05
N HIS A 97 -11.72 -0.79 -2.98
CA HIS A 97 -12.65 0.33 -3.05
C HIS A 97 -12.00 1.70 -3.31
N GLU A 98 -10.67 1.80 -3.25
CA GLU A 98 -9.94 3.04 -3.52
C GLU A 98 -9.73 3.24 -5.04
N PRO A 99 -10.39 4.22 -5.67
CA PRO A 99 -10.39 4.36 -7.12
C PRO A 99 -8.99 4.60 -7.70
N GLY A 100 -8.62 3.81 -8.71
CA GLY A 100 -7.34 3.97 -9.41
C GLY A 100 -6.12 3.49 -8.61
N LEU A 101 -6.30 2.90 -7.42
CA LEU A 101 -5.18 2.46 -6.60
C LEU A 101 -4.48 1.23 -7.20
N ILE A 102 -5.24 0.25 -7.69
CA ILE A 102 -4.66 -0.95 -8.32
C ILE A 102 -3.90 -0.57 -9.59
N GLU A 103 -4.48 0.28 -10.44
CA GLU A 103 -3.83 0.81 -11.64
C GLU A 103 -2.55 1.57 -11.28
N TYR A 104 -2.60 2.42 -10.25
CA TYR A 104 -1.43 3.12 -9.76
C TYR A 104 -0.35 2.14 -9.28
N ILE A 105 -0.67 1.12 -8.48
CA ILE A 105 0.30 0.13 -7.98
C ILE A 105 0.94 -0.65 -9.14
N LEU A 106 0.17 -0.98 -10.18
CA LEU A 106 0.64 -1.71 -11.35
C LEU A 106 1.38 -0.84 -12.37
N ASP A 107 1.23 0.48 -12.31
CA ASP A 107 1.93 1.42 -13.19
C ASP A 107 3.39 1.59 -12.78
N ARG A 108 4.28 0.98 -13.57
CA ARG A 108 5.73 1.06 -13.40
C ARG A 108 6.29 2.44 -13.74
N THR A 109 5.58 3.25 -14.52
CA THR A 109 6.07 4.54 -15.00
C THR A 109 6.07 5.61 -13.91
N THR A 110 5.35 5.39 -12.81
CA THR A 110 5.37 6.31 -11.67
C THR A 110 6.60 6.14 -10.78
N GLU A 111 7.47 5.16 -11.06
CA GLU A 111 8.65 4.87 -10.24
C GLU A 111 9.96 5.20 -10.96
N SER A 112 10.69 6.17 -10.42
CA SER A 112 11.99 6.60 -10.96
C SER A 112 13.19 5.95 -10.28
N ASP A 113 13.04 5.43 -9.06
CA ASP A 113 14.13 4.90 -8.25
C ASP A 113 13.93 3.44 -7.83
N ARG A 114 14.97 2.86 -7.22
CA ARG A 114 14.97 1.46 -6.77
C ARG A 114 13.97 1.22 -5.63
N LEU A 115 13.86 2.16 -4.69
CA LEU A 115 13.10 1.99 -3.47
C LEU A 115 11.59 1.98 -3.75
N GLY A 116 11.11 2.87 -4.60
CA GLY A 116 9.70 2.89 -5.02
C GLY A 116 9.30 1.65 -5.82
N LYS A 117 10.18 1.20 -6.74
CA LYS A 117 9.99 -0.06 -7.49
C LYS A 117 9.86 -1.28 -6.58
N GLU A 118 10.75 -1.39 -5.59
CA GLU A 118 10.71 -2.46 -4.60
C GLU A 118 9.46 -2.36 -3.72
N ALA A 119 9.12 -1.17 -3.22
CA ALA A 119 7.96 -0.96 -2.36
C ALA A 119 6.64 -1.35 -3.04
N LYS A 120 6.44 -0.95 -4.30
CA LYS A 120 5.27 -1.39 -5.08
C LYS A 120 5.24 -2.88 -5.33
N TRP A 121 6.39 -3.47 -5.68
CA TRP A 121 6.46 -4.91 -5.90
C TRP A 121 6.17 -5.69 -4.62
N THR A 122 6.67 -5.25 -3.46
CA THR A 122 6.34 -5.86 -2.16
C THR A 122 4.85 -5.76 -1.86
N LEU A 123 4.20 -4.65 -2.16
CA LEU A 123 2.75 -4.52 -2.02
C LEU A 123 1.99 -5.50 -2.92
N VAL A 124 2.39 -5.64 -4.18
CA VAL A 124 1.80 -6.62 -5.10
C VAL A 124 2.07 -8.05 -4.62
N GLU A 125 3.28 -8.35 -4.15
CA GLU A 125 3.64 -9.65 -3.57
C GLU A 125 2.75 -10.00 -2.38
N THR A 126 2.52 -9.07 -1.46
CA THR A 126 1.62 -9.25 -0.31
C THR A 126 0.20 -9.58 -0.77
N LEU A 127 -0.32 -8.88 -1.77
CA LEU A 127 -1.66 -9.14 -2.32
C LEU A 127 -1.73 -10.53 -2.98
N VAL A 128 -0.78 -10.87 -3.84
CA VAL A 128 -0.73 -12.16 -4.56
C VAL A 128 -0.59 -13.34 -3.60
N LYS A 129 0.21 -13.19 -2.54
CA LYS A 129 0.43 -14.25 -1.54
C LYS A 129 -0.67 -14.36 -0.49
N SER A 130 -1.58 -13.39 -0.41
CA SER A 130 -2.62 -13.43 0.60
C SER A 130 -3.69 -14.47 0.25
N PRO A 131 -4.07 -15.36 1.19
CA PRO A 131 -5.08 -16.38 0.95
C PRO A 131 -6.50 -15.81 0.76
N SER A 132 -6.72 -14.54 1.08
CA SER A 132 -8.03 -13.88 1.00
C SER A 132 -8.22 -13.00 -0.24
N ALA A 133 -7.14 -12.67 -0.95
CA ALA A 133 -7.17 -11.68 -2.03
C ALA A 133 -8.07 -12.11 -3.21
N SER A 134 -8.04 -13.38 -3.60
CA SER A 134 -8.86 -13.90 -4.71
C SER A 134 -10.37 -13.86 -4.45
N ASN A 135 -10.79 -13.74 -3.19
CA ASN A 135 -12.20 -13.57 -2.81
C ASN A 135 -12.64 -12.09 -2.78
N ILE A 136 -11.70 -11.15 -2.87
CA ILE A 136 -11.94 -9.71 -2.73
C ILE A 136 -11.72 -8.99 -4.06
N PHE A 137 -10.62 -9.29 -4.77
CA PHE A 137 -10.31 -8.69 -6.05
C PHE A 137 -10.96 -9.46 -7.20
N THR A 138 -11.19 -8.77 -8.32
CA THR A 138 -11.70 -9.43 -9.54
C THR A 138 -10.64 -10.36 -10.13
N GLU A 139 -11.08 -11.33 -10.93
CA GLU A 139 -10.18 -12.22 -11.67
C GLU A 139 -9.19 -11.42 -12.55
N ASN A 140 -9.66 -10.35 -13.21
CA ASN A 140 -8.80 -9.48 -14.01
C ASN A 140 -7.72 -8.78 -13.16
N HIS A 141 -8.08 -8.25 -11.98
CA HIS A 141 -7.09 -7.66 -11.07
C HIS A 141 -6.07 -8.70 -10.63
N MET A 142 -6.50 -9.91 -10.25
CA MET A 142 -5.60 -10.98 -9.81
C MET A 142 -4.61 -11.39 -10.92
N VAL A 143 -5.09 -11.57 -12.16
CA VAL A 143 -4.22 -11.88 -13.31
C VAL A 143 -3.17 -10.78 -13.53
N GLN A 144 -3.54 -9.51 -13.42
CA GLN A 144 -2.61 -8.40 -13.57
C GLN A 144 -1.58 -8.33 -12.43
N LEU A 145 -2.02 -8.52 -11.19
CA LEU A 145 -1.16 -8.58 -10.00
C LEU A 145 -0.16 -9.74 -10.09
N GLU A 146 -0.61 -10.94 -10.47
CA GLU A 146 0.25 -12.11 -10.66
C GLU A 146 1.29 -11.88 -11.77
N LYS A 147 0.88 -11.30 -12.90
CA LYS A 147 1.80 -10.94 -13.98
C LYS A 147 2.86 -9.95 -13.49
N PHE A 148 2.45 -8.89 -12.79
CA PHE A 148 3.39 -7.89 -12.25
C PHE A 148 4.36 -8.52 -11.24
N TYR A 149 3.85 -9.38 -10.35
CA TYR A 149 4.65 -10.11 -9.37
C TYR A 149 5.71 -10.98 -10.04
N GLN A 150 5.31 -11.82 -10.99
CA GLN A 150 6.21 -12.74 -11.72
C GLN A 150 7.30 -12.00 -12.51
N GLN A 151 6.98 -10.82 -13.04
CA GLN A 151 7.95 -9.98 -13.76
C GLN A 151 9.05 -9.40 -12.84
N GLY A 152 8.76 -9.21 -11.56
CA GLY A 152 9.70 -8.61 -10.61
C GLY A 152 9.68 -7.07 -10.60
N PRO A 153 10.39 -6.43 -9.63
CA PRO A 153 10.39 -4.98 -9.45
C PRO A 153 11.08 -4.21 -10.59
N PHE A 154 12.05 -4.82 -11.28
CA PHE A 154 12.90 -4.16 -12.27
C PHE A 154 12.58 -4.51 -13.73
N TYR A 155 11.46 -5.17 -13.98
CA TYR A 155 11.03 -5.46 -15.35
C TYR A 155 10.81 -4.19 -16.15
N ILE A 156 11.29 -4.20 -17.39
CA ILE A 156 11.11 -3.14 -18.38
C ILE A 156 10.38 -3.77 -19.57
N GLU A 157 9.25 -3.19 -19.96
CA GLU A 157 8.53 -3.62 -21.14
C GLU A 157 9.35 -3.23 -22.38
N ALA A 158 9.67 -4.21 -23.22
CA ALA A 158 10.37 -3.94 -24.47
C ALA A 158 9.42 -3.19 -25.41
N GLN A 159 9.69 -1.90 -25.65
CA GLN A 159 8.98 -1.17 -26.70
C GLN A 159 9.41 -1.74 -28.05
N VAL A 160 8.48 -2.34 -28.77
CA VAL A 160 8.69 -2.69 -30.18
C VAL A 160 8.61 -1.39 -30.96
N GLU A 161 9.77 -0.79 -31.25
CA GLU A 161 9.86 0.25 -32.28
C GLU A 161 9.53 -0.39 -33.63
N VAL A 162 8.28 -0.23 -34.08
CA VAL A 162 7.93 -0.53 -35.46
C VAL A 162 8.51 0.60 -36.31
N ALA A 163 9.70 0.38 -36.87
CA ALA A 163 10.23 1.23 -37.92
C ALA A 163 9.26 1.18 -39.11
N LEU A 164 8.45 2.23 -39.25
CA LEU A 164 7.71 2.49 -40.48
C LEU A 164 8.71 3.09 -41.47
N ASP A 165 9.45 2.22 -42.16
CA ASP A 165 10.15 2.59 -43.38
C ASP A 165 9.08 2.87 -44.46
N GLY A 166 9.04 4.11 -44.93
CA GLY A 166 8.24 4.59 -46.05
C GLY A 166 9.08 5.46 -46.97
#